data_AF-A0A1I2E8M5-F1
#
_entry.id   AF-A0A1I2E8M5-F1
#
_cell.length_a   1.000
_cell.length_b   1.000
_cell.length_c   1.000
_cell.angle_alpha   90.00
_cell.angle_beta   90.00
_cell.angle_gamma   90.00
#
_symmetry.space_group_name_H-M   'P 1'
#
loop_
_entity.id
_entity.type
_entity.pdbx_description
1 polymer ?
#
loop_
_entity_poly.entity_id
_entity_poly.type
_entity_poly.pdbx_seq_one_letter_code
_entity_poly.pdbx_strand_id
1 'polypeptide(L)'
;MNIPKLNNLETLTALTANPLCQHIPAVNFSTDAEPPQVATTYRTGASRYLAKPAYYSDLDQSVKSISCYFAGLPTDLPLNGSLPCSVRQG
;
A
#
# COMPACT_ATOMS: atom_id res chain seq x y z
N MET A 1 -21.96 -9.15 9.76
CA MET A 1 -20.55 -8.76 9.97
C MET A 1 -20.51 -7.24 10.11
N ASN A 2 -20.30 -6.72 11.32
CA ASN A 2 -20.28 -5.28 11.59
C ASN A 2 -18.81 -4.82 11.62
N ILE A 3 -18.18 -4.78 10.44
CA ILE A 3 -16.89 -4.12 10.29
C ILE A 3 -17.23 -2.65 10.05
N PRO A 4 -16.66 -1.69 10.81
CA PRO A 4 -16.90 -0.28 10.56
C PRO A 4 -16.56 0.03 9.11
N LYS A 5 -17.50 0.66 8.39
CA LYS A 5 -17.34 1.12 7.01
C LYS A 5 -16.39 2.33 6.98
N LEU A 6 -15.19 2.20 7.54
CA LEU A 6 -14.19 3.24 7.46
C LEU A 6 -13.69 3.26 6.02
N ASN A 7 -13.75 4.42 5.37
CA ASN A 7 -13.32 4.57 4.00
C ASN A 7 -11.80 4.30 3.91
N ASN A 8 -11.36 3.60 2.88
CA ASN A 8 -9.94 3.29 2.70
C ASN A 8 -9.07 4.55 2.59
N LEU A 9 -9.58 5.62 1.96
CA LEU A 9 -8.88 6.90 1.89
C LEU A 9 -8.83 7.63 3.24
N GLU A 10 -9.91 7.62 4.02
CA GLU A 10 -9.91 8.22 5.36
C GLU A 10 -8.95 7.49 6.29
N THR A 11 -8.94 6.16 6.22
CA THR A 11 -8.01 5.31 6.96
C THR A 11 -6.57 5.62 6.58
N LEU A 12 -6.28 5.67 5.28
CA LEU A 12 -4.94 5.98 4.78
C LEU A 12 -4.50 7.39 5.21
N THR A 13 -5.40 8.37 5.13
CA THR A 13 -5.15 9.75 5.59
C THR A 13 -4.81 9.77 7.08
N ALA A 14 -5.55 9.03 7.92
CA ALA A 14 -5.28 8.96 9.35
C ALA A 14 -3.93 8.28 9.65
N LEU A 15 -3.57 7.24 8.89
CA LEU A 15 -2.29 6.54 9.03
C LEU A 15 -1.11 7.43 8.61
N THR A 16 -1.23 8.15 7.49
CA THR A 16 -0.16 9.01 6.98
C THR A 16 -0.02 10.31 7.78
N ALA A 17 -1.08 10.79 8.43
CA ALA A 17 -1.02 11.92 9.34
C ALA A 17 -0.43 11.58 10.72
N ASN A 18 -0.41 10.30 11.12
CA ASN A 18 0.12 9.88 12.41
C ASN A 18 1.65 9.68 12.34
N PRO A 19 2.47 10.43 13.09
CA PRO A 19 3.93 10.29 13.07
C PRO A 19 4.44 8.88 13.41
N LEU A 20 3.68 8.12 14.20
CA LEU A 20 3.99 6.73 14.57
C LEU A 20 3.67 5.72 13.45
N CYS A 21 2.90 6.10 12.44
CA CYS A 21 2.44 5.20 11.38
C CYS A 21 2.88 5.62 9.98
N GLN A 22 3.22 6.89 9.77
CA GLN A 22 3.57 7.44 8.45
C GLN A 22 4.79 6.77 7.78
N HIS A 23 5.63 6.07 8.55
CA HIS A 23 6.78 5.33 8.04
C HIS A 23 6.45 3.90 7.58
N ILE A 24 5.27 3.39 7.92
CA ILE A 24 4.83 2.04 7.57
C ILE A 24 4.32 2.06 6.12
N PRO A 25 4.88 1.23 5.21
CA PRO A 25 4.41 1.19 3.83
C PRO A 25 2.98 0.67 3.76
N ALA A 26 2.09 1.52 3.24
CA ALA A 26 0.68 1.19 3.10
C ALA A 26 0.39 0.67 1.68
N VAL A 27 -0.23 -0.51 1.59
CA VAL A 27 -0.70 -1.11 0.33
C VAL A 27 -2.22 -1.07 0.33
N ASN A 28 -2.82 -0.33 -0.62
CA ASN A 28 -4.27 -0.33 -0.78
C ASN A 28 -4.71 -1.51 -1.66
N PHE A 29 -5.68 -2.30 -1.18
CA PHE A 29 -6.24 -3.44 -1.90
C PHE A 29 -7.74 -3.25 -2.10
N SER A 30 -8.16 -2.93 -3.32
CA SER A 30 -9.52 -2.45 -3.62
C SER A 30 -10.04 -3.02 -4.94
N THR A 31 -11.34 -3.29 -5.02
CA THR A 31 -12.00 -3.72 -6.29
C THR A 31 -12.12 -2.60 -7.31
N ASP A 32 -12.14 -1.35 -6.84
CA ASP A 32 -12.05 -0.18 -7.72
C ASP A 32 -10.61 -0.06 -8.23
N ALA A 33 -10.44 0.14 -9.52
CA ALA A 33 -9.13 0.36 -10.17
C ALA A 33 -9.17 1.52 -11.15
N GLU A 34 -10.18 2.39 -11.05
CA GLU A 34 -10.32 3.55 -11.91
C GLU A 34 -9.11 4.49 -11.77
N PRO A 35 -8.49 4.95 -12.89
CA PRO A 35 -7.26 5.74 -12.83
C PRO A 35 -7.32 6.97 -11.89
N PRO A 36 -8.43 7.73 -11.82
CA PRO A 36 -8.55 8.83 -10.87
C PRO A 36 -8.48 8.40 -9.39
N GLN A 37 -9.06 7.24 -9.06
CA GLN A 37 -9.08 6.70 -7.70
C GLN A 37 -7.69 6.18 -7.30
N VAL A 38 -7.02 5.49 -8.21
CA VAL A 38 -5.64 5.03 -8.04
C VAL A 38 -4.71 6.21 -7.79
N ALA A 39 -4.80 7.25 -8.64
CA ALA A 39 -3.98 8.45 -8.50
C ALA A 39 -4.24 9.19 -7.18
N THR A 40 -5.50 9.28 -6.75
CA THR A 40 -5.87 9.87 -5.45
C THR A 40 -5.23 9.12 -4.30
N THR A 41 -5.29 7.79 -4.33
CA THR A 41 -4.73 6.94 -3.28
C THR A 41 -3.22 7.10 -3.14
N TYR A 42 -2.50 7.19 -4.26
CA TYR A 42 -1.06 7.50 -4.22
C TYR A 42 -0.78 8.89 -3.65
N ARG A 43 -1.56 9.92 -4.03
CA ARG A 43 -1.41 11.28 -3.47
C ARG A 43 -1.65 11.34 -1.97
N THR A 44 -2.52 10.49 -1.42
CA THR A 44 -2.79 10.40 0.02
C THR A 44 -1.65 9.74 0.81
N GLY A 45 -0.73 9.04 0.13
CA GLY A 45 0.47 8.47 0.74
C GLY A 45 0.55 6.95 0.73
N ALA A 46 -0.24 6.26 -0.09
CA ALA A 46 -0.05 4.83 -0.30
C ALA A 46 1.27 4.55 -1.01
N SER A 47 1.98 3.51 -0.57
CA SER A 47 3.20 3.04 -1.21
C SER A 47 2.90 2.17 -2.43
N ARG A 48 1.76 1.47 -2.42
CA ARG A 48 1.30 0.64 -3.54
C ARG A 48 -0.21 0.57 -3.62
N TYR A 49 -0.72 0.43 -4.84
CA TYR A 49 -2.11 0.10 -5.12
C TYR A 49 -2.19 -1.28 -5.78
N LEU A 50 -3.08 -2.13 -5.29
CA LEU A 50 -3.39 -3.42 -5.87
C LEU A 50 -4.90 -3.52 -6.11
N ALA A 51 -5.27 -3.76 -7.36
CA ALA A 51 -6.64 -4.10 -7.69
C ALA A 51 -6.97 -5.49 -7.13
N LYS A 52 -8.09 -5.60 -6.43
CA LYS A 52 -8.59 -6.88 -5.93
C LYS A 52 -8.99 -7.72 -7.14
N PRO A 53 -8.48 -8.96 -7.25
CA PRO A 53 -8.83 -9.82 -8.35
C PRO A 53 -10.33 -10.11 -8.31
N ALA A 54 -10.97 -10.03 -9.47
CA ALA A 54 -12.39 -10.36 -9.61
C ALA A 54 -12.64 -11.86 -9.42
N TYR A 55 -11.65 -12.68 -9.77
CA TYR A 55 -11.72 -14.13 -9.72
C TYR A 55 -10.68 -14.72 -8.78
N TYR A 56 -11.03 -15.84 -8.16
CA TYR A 56 -10.11 -16.56 -7.27
C TYR A 56 -8.85 -17.06 -7.99
N SER A 57 -8.95 -17.38 -9.29
CA SER A 57 -7.82 -17.81 -10.13
C SER A 57 -6.66 -16.83 -10.13
N ASP A 58 -6.96 -15.54 -9.94
CA ASP A 58 -5.96 -14.46 -10.05
C ASP A 58 -5.40 -14.06 -8.67
N LEU A 59 -5.92 -14.67 -7.60
CA LEU A 59 -5.49 -14.38 -6.24
C LEU A 59 -4.02 -14.73 -6.01
N ASP A 60 -3.56 -15.84 -6.59
CA ASP A 60 -2.15 -16.26 -6.50
C ASP A 60 -1.21 -15.17 -7.08
N GLN A 61 -1.60 -14.53 -8.18
CA GLN A 61 -0.85 -13.43 -8.78
C GLN A 61 -0.86 -12.18 -7.90
N SER A 62 -1.99 -11.85 -7.27
CA SER A 62 -2.06 -10.74 -6.31
C SER A 62 -1.17 -10.99 -5.10
N VAL A 63 -1.19 -12.20 -4.53
CA VAL A 63 -0.34 -12.58 -3.38
C VAL A 63 1.13 -12.52 -3.76
N LYS A 64 1.53 -13.07 -4.91
CA LYS A 64 2.91 -12.97 -5.43
C LYS A 64 3.37 -11.51 -5.56
N SER A 65 2.49 -10.63 -6.04
CA SER A 65 2.80 -9.20 -6.18
C SER A 65 3.05 -8.52 -4.83
N ILE A 66 2.27 -8.89 -3.80
CA ILE A 66 2.46 -8.42 -2.42
C ILE A 66 3.80 -8.96 -1.87
N SER A 67 4.04 -10.26 -1.97
CA SER A 67 5.27 -10.89 -1.48
C SER A 67 6.52 -10.30 -2.13
N CYS A 68 6.49 -10.07 -3.44
CA CYS A 68 7.61 -9.46 -4.17
C CYS A 68 7.89 -8.03 -3.70
N TYR A 69 6.84 -7.25 -3.43
CA TYR A 69 6.99 -5.89 -2.93
C TYR A 69 7.71 -5.88 -1.57
N PHE A 70 7.28 -6.73 -0.64
CA PHE A 70 7.91 -6.80 0.69
C PHE A 70 9.29 -7.46 0.69
N ALA A 71 9.56 -8.42 -0.20
CA ALA A 71 10.88 -9.05 -0.33
C ALA A 71 11.97 -8.07 -0.82
N GLY A 72 11.57 -7.02 -1.54
CA GLY A 72 12.48 -5.94 -1.96
C GLY A 72 12.70 -4.86 -0.89
N LEU A 73 11.94 -4.89 0.21
CA LEU A 73 12.15 -3.98 1.32
C LEU A 73 13.26 -4.54 2.24
N PRO A 74 14.09 -3.67 2.84
CA PRO A 74 15.03 -4.12 3.85
C PRO A 74 14.30 -4.85 4.98
N THR A 75 14.84 -6.01 5.40
CA THR A 75 14.29 -6.85 6.48
C THR A 75 14.11 -6.09 7.80
N ASP A 76 14.88 -5.01 7.94
CA ASP A 76 14.80 -4.05 9.03
C ASP A 76 14.15 -2.79 8.47
N LEU A 77 12.83 -2.83 8.20
CA LEU A 77 12.10 -1.61 7.89
C LEU A 77 12.24 -0.72 9.13
N PRO A 78 13.00 0.39 9.09
CA PRO A 78 13.21 1.18 10.28
C PRO A 78 11.84 1.71 10.69
N LEU A 79 11.46 1.49 11.95
CA LEU A 79 10.28 2.12 12.58
C LEU A 79 10.37 3.67 12.61
N ASN A 80 11.37 4.23 11.94
CA ASN A 80 11.75 5.62 11.91
C ASN A 80 12.12 6.05 10.47
N GLY A 81 11.21 5.79 9.51
CA GLY A 81 10.94 6.63 8.33
C GLY A 81 12.07 7.01 7.37
N SER A 82 13.27 6.45 7.50
CA SER A 82 14.39 6.76 6.62
C SER A 82 14.56 5.64 5.62
N LEU A 83 13.98 5.82 4.44
CA LEU A 83 14.39 5.06 3.26
C LEU A 83 15.87 5.38 3.02
N PRO A 84 16.76 4.38 2.83
CA PRO A 84 18.10 4.68 2.36
C PRO A 84 17.99 5.35 1.00
N CYS A 85 18.45 6.60 0.96
CA CYS A 85 18.61 7.35 -0.27
C CYS A 85 19.50 6.55 -1.25
N SER A 86 19.09 6.54 -2.51
CA SER A 86 19.76 5.99 -3.70
C SER A 86 19.50 4.50 -4.01
N VAL A 87 18.48 4.27 -4.84
CA VAL A 87 18.64 3.31 -5.95
C VAL A 87 19.23 4.12 -7.12
N ARG A 88 20.55 4.17 -7.18
CA ARG A 88 21.28 4.57 -8.38
C ARG A 88 21.08 3.44 -9.39
N GLN A 89 20.16 3.63 -10.35
CA GLN A 89 20.12 2.79 -11.54
C GLN A 89 21.41 3.06 -12.32
N GLY A 90 22.21 2.00 -12.51
CA GLY A 90 23.27 1.93 -13.51
C GLY A 90 22.77 1.21 -14.74
#